data_AF-A0A2G9TMQ1-F1
#
_entry.id   AF-A0A2G9TMQ1-F1
#
_cell.length_a   1.000
_cell.length_b   1.000
_cell.length_c   1.000
_cell.angle_alpha   90.00
_cell.angle_beta   90.00
_cell.angle_gamma   90.00
#
_symmetry.space_group_name_H-M   'P 1'
#
loop_
_entity.id
_entity.type
_entity.pdbx_description
1 polymer ?
#
loop_
_entity_poly.entity_id
_entity_poly.type
_entity_poly.pdbx_seq_one_letter_code
_entity_poly.pdbx_strand_id
1 'polypeptide(L)'
;MRGDVLGIIGMGRVGTAVALRARSFGMNIAFYDPFVPDGFEKALGVERCYALDDLLMKSDAISLHCLLTDETRHIINEQTLKQCRPGVFIINTSRGGLIDEVCP
;
A
#
# COMPACT_ATOMS: atom_id res chain seq x y z
N MET A 1 -3.86 -15.16 5.16
CA MET A 1 -2.67 -14.32 5.45
C MET A 1 -1.40 -14.94 4.88
N ARG A 2 -1.02 -16.18 5.25
CA ARG A 2 0.19 -16.79 4.69
C ARG A 2 0.08 -16.92 3.16
N GLY A 3 0.99 -16.29 2.43
CA GLY A 3 1.00 -16.24 0.97
C GLY A 3 0.27 -15.04 0.35
N ASP A 4 -0.57 -14.33 1.12
CA ASP A 4 -1.28 -13.13 0.64
C ASP A 4 -0.30 -11.97 0.50
N VAL A 5 -0.60 -11.06 -0.42
CA VAL A 5 0.20 -9.85 -0.65
C VAL A 5 -0.37 -8.68 0.15
N LEU A 6 0.45 -8.14 1.06
CA LEU A 6 0.21 -6.84 1.70
C LEU A 6 0.88 -5.74 0.87
N GLY A 7 0.07 -4.91 0.22
CA GLY A 7 0.49 -3.69 -0.43
C GLY A 7 0.57 -2.52 0.55
N ILE A 8 1.70 -1.81 0.56
CA ILE A 8 1.90 -0.63 1.42
C ILE A 8 2.05 0.61 0.55
N ILE A 9 1.19 1.61 0.76
CA ILE A 9 1.31 2.92 0.10
C ILE A 9 1.99 3.88 1.08
N GLY A 10 3.21 4.31 0.77
CA GLY A 10 4.07 5.11 1.63
C GLY A 10 4.95 4.27 2.55
N MET A 11 6.24 4.24 2.27
CA MET A 11 7.23 3.39 2.92
C MET A 11 8.14 4.18 3.88
N GLY A 12 7.51 5.03 4.69
CA GLY A 12 8.19 5.75 5.77
C GLY A 12 8.42 4.91 7.02
N ARG A 13 8.53 5.57 8.18
CA ARG A 13 8.75 4.91 9.48
C ARG A 13 7.66 3.86 9.81
N VAL A 14 6.40 4.24 9.64
CA VAL A 14 5.24 3.37 9.96
C VAL A 14 5.12 2.24 8.93
N GLY A 15 5.16 2.56 7.63
CA GLY A 15 5.08 1.54 6.57
C GLY A 15 6.18 0.48 6.70
N THR A 16 7.42 0.89 6.97
CA THR A 16 8.53 -0.03 7.23
C THR A 16 8.27 -0.91 8.46
N ALA A 17 7.77 -0.33 9.56
CA ALA A 17 7.45 -1.06 10.77
C ALA A 17 6.32 -2.08 10.56
N VAL A 18 5.32 -1.76 9.73
CA VAL A 18 4.24 -2.68 9.34
C VAL A 18 4.77 -3.80 8.45
N ALA A 19 5.57 -3.48 7.44
CA ALA A 19 6.20 -4.47 6.55
C ALA A 19 6.96 -5.55 7.34
N LEU A 20 7.81 -5.14 8.28
CA LEU A 20 8.61 -6.05 9.10
C LEU A 20 7.75 -6.98 9.96
N ARG A 21 6.63 -6.49 10.50
CA ARG A 21 5.69 -7.31 11.29
C ARG A 21 4.85 -8.22 10.40
N ALA A 22 4.35 -7.73 9.28
CA ALA A 22 3.54 -8.51 8.35
C ALA A 22 4.30 -9.72 7.78
N ARG A 23 5.62 -9.58 7.56
CA ARG A 23 6.49 -10.69 7.16
C ARG A 23 6.50 -11.84 8.16
N SER A 24 6.42 -11.59 9.46
CA SER A 24 6.41 -12.68 10.45
C SER A 24 5.11 -13.48 10.44
N PHE A 25 4.03 -12.93 9.88
CA PHE A 25 2.79 -13.65 9.60
C PHE A 25 2.81 -14.43 8.27
N GLY A 26 3.94 -14.43 7.55
CA GLY A 26 4.11 -15.14 6.29
C GLY A 26 3.44 -14.46 5.09
N MET A 27 3.19 -13.15 5.19
CA MET A 27 2.70 -12.35 4.06
C MET A 27 3.84 -11.96 3.12
N ASN A 28 3.52 -11.85 1.83
CA ASN A 28 4.38 -11.22 0.84
C ASN A 28 4.19 -9.70 0.91
N ILE A 29 5.28 -8.93 0.88
CA ILE A 29 5.19 -7.47 1.01
C ILE A 29 5.56 -6.82 -0.32
N ALA A 30 4.67 -5.97 -0.80
CA ALA A 30 4.92 -5.04 -1.89
C ALA A 30 4.66 -3.61 -1.41
N PHE A 31 5.36 -2.62 -1.95
CA PHE A 31 5.10 -1.22 -1.61
C PHE A 31 5.18 -0.29 -2.82
N TYR A 32 4.49 0.84 -2.73
CA TYR A 32 4.61 1.98 -3.62
C TYR A 32 5.02 3.22 -2.81
N ASP A 33 6.17 3.78 -3.13
CA ASP A 33 6.62 5.07 -2.62
C ASP A 33 7.58 5.70 -3.65
N PRO A 34 7.18 6.80 -4.32
CA PRO A 34 8.00 7.45 -5.34
C PRO A 34 9.17 8.25 -4.73
N PHE A 35 9.18 8.48 -3.42
CA PHE A 35 10.16 9.34 -2.75
C PHE A 35 11.29 8.58 -2.06
N VAL A 36 11.18 7.25 -1.91
CA VAL A 36 12.29 6.44 -1.38
C VAL A 36 13.38 6.22 -2.44
N PRO A 37 14.66 6.23 -2.04
CA PRO A 37 15.76 5.96 -2.96
C PRO A 37 15.74 4.51 -3.46
N ASP A 38 16.31 4.29 -4.63
CA ASP A 38 16.50 2.95 -5.19
C ASP A 38 17.36 2.06 -4.29
N GLY A 39 17.02 0.77 -4.22
CA GLY A 39 17.69 -0.19 -3.36
C GLY A 39 17.14 -0.28 -1.94
N PHE A 40 16.20 0.60 -1.55
CA PHE A 40 15.50 0.50 -0.26
C PHE A 40 14.78 -0.84 -0.10
N GLU A 41 14.19 -1.34 -1.18
CA GLU A 41 13.52 -2.63 -1.25
C GLU A 41 14.46 -3.81 -0.99
N LYS A 42 15.71 -3.71 -1.45
CA LYS A 42 16.75 -4.74 -1.25
C LYS A 42 17.16 -4.82 0.21
N ALA A 43 17.29 -3.68 0.87
CA ALA A 43 17.66 -3.61 2.29
C ALA A 43 16.59 -4.27 3.20
N LEU A 44 15.32 -4.16 2.83
CA LEU A 44 14.21 -4.74 3.59
C LEU A 44 13.78 -6.13 3.09
N GLY A 45 14.27 -6.57 1.93
CA GLY A 45 13.86 -7.81 1.29
C GLY A 45 12.36 -7.84 0.97
N VAL A 46 11.86 -6.75 0.40
CA VAL A 46 10.45 -6.57 -0.02
C VAL A 46 10.39 -6.17 -1.48
N GLU A 47 9.21 -6.24 -2.09
CA GLU A 47 9.01 -5.87 -3.49
C GLU A 47 8.63 -4.38 -3.63
N ARG A 48 9.26 -3.67 -4.58
CA ARG A 48 8.88 -2.30 -4.94
C ARG A 48 8.05 -2.28 -6.21
N CYS A 49 6.91 -1.60 -6.17
CA CYS A 49 6.11 -1.22 -7.33
C CYS A 49 6.43 0.24 -7.69
N TYR A 50 6.71 0.50 -8.98
CA TYR A 50 7.03 1.84 -9.47
C TYR A 50 5.79 2.61 -9.94
N ALA A 51 4.69 1.92 -10.21
CA ALA A 51 3.37 2.51 -10.41
C ALA A 51 2.41 2.07 -9.28
N LEU A 52 1.46 2.94 -8.95
CA LEU A 52 0.41 2.63 -7.97
C LEU A 52 -0.44 1.45 -8.46
N ASP A 53 -0.84 1.46 -9.72
CA ASP A 53 -1.68 0.44 -10.36
C ASP A 53 -1.09 -0.97 -10.21
N ASP A 54 0.24 -1.11 -10.37
CA ASP A 54 0.94 -2.38 -10.17
C ASP A 54 0.74 -2.93 -8.76
N LEU A 55 0.78 -2.06 -7.75
CA LEU A 55 0.55 -2.42 -6.36
C LEU A 55 -0.91 -2.83 -6.15
N LEU A 56 -1.87 -2.05 -6.68
CA LEU A 56 -3.29 -2.30 -6.50
C LEU A 56 -3.72 -3.66 -7.06
N MET A 57 -3.26 -3.99 -8.27
CA MET A 57 -3.63 -5.24 -8.96
C MET A 57 -3.14 -6.50 -8.26
N LYS A 58 -2.01 -6.45 -7.54
CA LYS A 58 -1.43 -7.65 -6.89
C LYS A 58 -1.81 -7.81 -5.43
N SER A 59 -2.26 -6.76 -4.75
CA SER A 59 -2.48 -6.73 -3.31
C SER A 59 -3.79 -7.39 -2.89
N ASP A 60 -3.73 -8.30 -1.92
CA ASP A 60 -4.90 -8.88 -1.25
C ASP A 60 -5.36 -7.98 -0.07
N ALA A 61 -4.44 -7.21 0.49
CA ALA A 61 -4.70 -6.14 1.45
C ALA A 61 -3.82 -4.92 1.13
N ILE A 62 -4.36 -3.71 1.29
CA ILE A 62 -3.65 -2.45 1.07
C ILE A 62 -3.67 -1.65 2.38
N SER A 63 -2.50 -1.20 2.84
CA SER A 63 -2.35 -0.36 4.01
C SER A 63 -1.76 1.01 3.67
N LEU A 64 -2.47 2.07 4.08
CA LEU A 64 -2.12 3.45 3.78
C LEU A 64 -1.24 4.05 4.88
N HIS A 65 -0.02 4.44 4.52
CA HIS A 65 0.98 5.05 5.40
C HIS A 65 1.66 6.30 4.80
N CYS A 66 1.09 6.84 3.71
CA CYS A 66 1.54 8.08 3.08
C CYS A 66 0.93 9.34 3.75
N LEU A 67 1.56 10.49 3.50
CA LEU A 67 1.02 11.79 3.90
C LEU A 67 -0.20 12.14 3.04
N LEU A 68 -1.13 12.90 3.60
CA LEU A 68 -2.19 13.56 2.83
C LEU A 68 -1.63 14.85 2.20
N THR A 69 -1.48 14.84 0.89
CA THR A 69 -1.13 15.98 0.04
C THR A 69 -2.22 16.15 -1.02
N ASP A 70 -2.08 17.12 -1.92
CA ASP A 70 -3.00 17.26 -3.05
C ASP A 70 -2.86 16.11 -4.05
N GLU A 71 -1.66 15.51 -4.19
CA GLU A 71 -1.47 14.34 -5.08
C GLU A 71 -2.00 13.04 -4.48
N THR A 72 -2.02 12.90 -3.15
CA THR A 72 -2.49 11.67 -2.47
C THR A 72 -3.91 11.77 -1.95
N ARG A 73 -4.57 12.93 -2.10
CA ARG A 73 -5.98 13.10 -1.78
C ARG A 73 -6.81 12.15 -2.64
N HIS A 74 -7.67 11.37 -1.99
CA HIS A 74 -8.52 10.36 -2.64
C HIS A 74 -7.71 9.38 -3.50
N ILE A 75 -6.48 9.05 -3.08
CA ILE A 75 -5.66 8.03 -3.75
C ILE A 75 -6.39 6.68 -3.83
N ILE A 76 -7.25 6.39 -2.84
CA ILE A 76 -8.27 5.35 -2.94
C ILE A 76 -9.60 6.01 -3.31
N ASN A 77 -10.10 5.70 -4.49
CA ASN A 77 -11.34 6.21 -5.08
C ASN A 77 -11.97 5.12 -5.97
N GLU A 78 -13.10 5.42 -6.61
CA GLU A 78 -13.83 4.46 -7.45
C GLU A 78 -12.95 3.84 -8.54
N GLN A 79 -12.07 4.62 -9.17
CA GLN A 79 -11.20 4.14 -10.24
C GLN A 79 -10.11 3.22 -9.70
N THR A 80 -9.46 3.58 -8.60
CA THR A 80 -8.40 2.74 -8.00
C THR A 80 -8.96 1.48 -7.35
N LEU A 81 -10.17 1.55 -6.76
CA LEU A 81 -10.88 0.38 -6.25
C LEU A 81 -11.23 -0.63 -7.35
N LYS A 82 -11.56 -0.17 -8.57
CA LYS A 82 -11.80 -1.06 -9.72
C LYS A 82 -10.56 -1.82 -10.19
N GLN A 83 -9.37 -1.33 -9.86
CA GLN A 83 -8.11 -2.01 -10.20
C GLN A 83 -7.71 -3.06 -9.15
N CYS A 84 -8.26 -2.96 -7.94
CA CYS A 84 -7.96 -3.88 -6.86
C CYS A 84 -8.55 -5.27 -7.11
N ARG A 85 -7.97 -6.27 -6.45
CA ARG A 85 -8.52 -7.63 -6.42
C ARG A 85 -9.90 -7.64 -5.75
N PRO A 86 -10.87 -8.43 -6.25
CA PRO A 86 -12.14 -8.62 -5.58
C PRO A 86 -11.94 -9.10 -4.13
N GLY A 87 -12.59 -8.42 -3.17
CA GLY A 87 -12.46 -8.73 -1.74
C GLY A 87 -11.21 -8.17 -1.07
N VAL A 88 -10.50 -7.23 -1.71
CA VAL A 88 -9.35 -6.53 -1.10
C VAL A 88 -9.71 -5.90 0.25
N PHE A 89 -8.81 -5.99 1.22
CA PHE A 89 -8.93 -5.23 2.46
C PHE A 89 -8.20 -3.89 2.35
N ILE A 90 -8.90 -2.77 2.58
CA ILE A 90 -8.29 -1.43 2.67
C ILE A 90 -8.17 -1.02 4.13
N ILE A 91 -6.95 -0.68 4.55
CA ILE A 91 -6.62 -0.31 5.92
C ILE A 91 -6.05 1.12 5.90
N ASN A 92 -6.79 2.06 6.50
CA ASN A 92 -6.33 3.44 6.65
C ASN A 92 -6.11 3.79 8.12
N THR A 93 -4.85 3.91 8.51
CA THR A 93 -4.45 4.45 9.83
C THR A 93 -3.75 5.80 9.70
N SER A 94 -3.88 6.46 8.56
CA SER A 94 -3.19 7.72 8.22
C SER A 94 -4.13 8.91 8.33
N ARG A 95 -4.85 9.24 7.26
CA ARG A 95 -5.78 10.39 7.19
C ARG A 95 -6.99 10.01 6.35
N GLY A 96 -8.19 10.43 6.80
CA GLY A 96 -9.46 10.11 6.13
C GLY A 96 -9.48 10.52 4.66
N GLY A 97 -9.02 11.73 4.34
CA GLY A 97 -8.98 12.26 2.97
C GLY A 97 -8.07 11.53 1.97
N LEU A 98 -7.42 10.42 2.35
CA LEU A 98 -6.77 9.50 1.41
C LEU A 98 -7.80 8.56 0.73
N ILE A 99 -8.95 8.37 1.34
CA ILE A 99 -10.06 7.57 0.81
C ILE A 99 -11.20 8.52 0.44
N ASP A 100 -11.76 8.34 -0.75
CA ASP A 100 -13.04 8.93 -1.13
C ASP A 100 -14.19 8.11 -0.52
N GLU A 101 -14.74 8.60 0.60
CA GLU A 101 -15.82 7.94 1.35
C GLU A 101 -17.19 8.00 0.65
N VAL A 102 -17.32 8.78 -0.43
CA VAL A 102 -18.57 8.90 -1.19
C VAL A 102 -18.65 7.83 -2.30
N CYS A 103 -17.62 6.98 -2.41
CA CYS A 103 -17.64 5.85 -3.34
C CYS A 103 -18.75 4.84 -2.96
N PRO A 104 -19.65 4.49 -3.90
CA PRO A 104 -20.79 3.61 -3.67
C PRO A 104 -20.42 2.13 -3.50
#